data_AF-A0A8J4VSB6-F1
#
_entry.id   AF-A0A8J4VSB6-F1
#
_cell.length_a   1.000
_cell.length_b   1.000
_cell.length_c   1.000
_cell.angle_alpha   90.00
_cell.angle_beta   90.00
_cell.angle_gamma   90.00
#
_symmetry.space_group_name_H-M   'P 1'
#
loop_
_entity.id
_entity.type
_entity.pdbx_description
1 polymer ?
#
loop_
_entity_poly.entity_id
_entity_poly.type
_entity_poly.pdbx_seq_one_letter_code
_entity_poly.pdbx_strand_id
1 'polypeptide(L)'
;MQRRIKQQYDELVKCNETKGLTLAQVGDFANCLVEARSELQHKADVIQRKFTITKALLFKADRSSFDRLRQQIYKLELEQKRLEEDAFVYNWLQQQLKLSPAYKKMVEISASMELKAKSGELVESVDTDFADISFEDFLAQEKKDSFWQRNGKSRSFSS
;
A
#
# COMPACT_ATOMS: atom_id res chain seq x y z
N MET A 1 9.95 11.74 -8.43
CA MET A 1 9.96 10.28 -8.33
C MET A 1 11.21 9.74 -7.62
N GLN A 2 12.40 9.67 -8.26
CA GLN A 2 13.61 9.08 -7.65
C GLN A 2 13.95 9.61 -6.24
N ARG A 3 13.93 10.93 -6.05
CA ARG A 3 14.15 11.57 -4.73
C ARG A 3 13.13 11.11 -3.68
N ARG A 4 11.86 10.97 -4.07
CA ARG A 4 10.75 10.54 -3.20
C ARG A 4 10.93 9.09 -2.76
N ILE A 5 11.23 8.19 -3.70
CA ILE A 5 11.45 6.76 -3.38
C ILE A 5 12.67 6.60 -2.47
N LYS A 6 13.77 7.30 -2.78
CA LYS A 6 14.99 7.25 -1.95
C LYS A 6 14.72 7.74 -0.53
N GLN A 7 14.05 8.89 -0.38
CA GLN A 7 13.71 9.43 0.94
C GLN A 7 12.90 8.45 1.77
N GLN A 8 11.85 7.86 1.19
CA GLN A 8 11.02 6.89 1.92
C GLN A 8 11.76 5.58 2.21
N TYR A 9 12.68 5.15 1.33
CA TYR A 9 13.55 4.02 1.61
C TYR A 9 14.50 4.31 2.79
N ASP A 10 15.14 5.48 2.79
CA ASP A 10 16.05 5.90 3.87
C ASP A 10 15.31 6.00 5.21
N GLU A 11 14.06 6.47 5.21
CA GLU A 11 13.18 6.47 6.39
C GLU A 11 12.84 5.06 6.86
N LEU A 12 12.48 4.16 5.93
CA LEU A 12 12.15 2.77 6.24
C LEU A 12 13.34 2.00 6.85
N VAL A 13 14.56 2.24 6.35
CA VAL A 13 15.79 1.65 6.91
C VAL A 13 16.05 2.16 8.32
N LYS A 14 15.96 3.48 8.55
CA LYS A 14 16.16 4.08 9.89
C LYS A 14 15.14 3.58 10.92
N CYS A 15 13.86 3.48 10.55
CA CYS A 15 12.82 2.96 11.44
C CYS A 15 13.04 1.49 11.77
N ASN A 16 13.57 0.70 10.84
CA ASN A 16 13.93 -0.70 11.10
C ASN A 16 15.14 -0.82 12.06
N GLU A 17 16.18 0.00 11.88
CA GLU A 17 17.34 0.03 12.79
C GLU A 17 16.95 0.38 14.23
N THR A 18 15.97 1.26 14.39
CA THR A 18 15.43 1.68 15.69
C THR A 18 14.35 0.75 16.26
N LYS A 19 14.04 -0.37 15.57
CA LYS A 19 12.93 -1.30 15.89
C LYS A 19 11.54 -0.64 15.94
N GLY A 20 11.38 0.54 15.34
CA GLY A 20 10.14 1.31 15.28
C GLY A 20 9.38 1.16 13.96
N LEU A 21 9.69 0.14 13.15
CA LEU A 21 9.05 -0.06 11.85
C LEU A 21 7.58 -0.45 12.02
N THR A 22 6.69 0.39 11.48
CA THR A 22 5.24 0.15 11.52
C THR A 22 4.72 -0.37 10.18
N LEU A 23 3.60 -1.10 10.22
CA LEU A 23 2.93 -1.58 9.01
C LEU A 23 2.45 -0.41 8.11
N ALA A 24 2.07 0.72 8.70
CA ALA A 24 1.69 1.92 7.97
C ALA A 24 2.84 2.48 7.12
N GLN A 25 4.04 2.60 7.69
CA GLN A 25 5.23 3.08 6.97
C GLN A 25 5.62 2.13 5.82
N VAL A 26 5.47 0.82 6.02
CA VAL A 26 5.69 -0.18 4.98
C VAL A 26 4.64 -0.04 3.86
N GLY A 27 3.37 0.20 4.22
CA GLY A 27 2.29 0.45 3.29
C GLY A 27 2.50 1.72 2.45
N ASP A 28 2.91 2.82 3.09
CA ASP A 28 3.21 4.09 2.42
C ASP A 28 4.34 3.93 1.41
N PHE A 29 5.42 3.24 1.80
CA PHE A 29 6.52 2.96 0.88
C PHE A 29 6.09 2.05 -0.29
N ALA A 30 5.28 1.03 -0.02
CA ALA A 30 4.73 0.16 -1.07
C ALA A 30 3.86 0.94 -2.07
N ASN A 31 2.99 1.83 -1.56
CA ASN A 31 2.18 2.73 -2.39
C ASN A 31 3.07 3.65 -3.24
N CYS A 32 4.13 4.22 -2.64
CA CYS A 32 5.09 5.05 -3.34
C CYS A 32 5.77 4.32 -4.52
N LEU A 33 6.09 3.04 -4.36
CA LEU A 33 6.64 2.19 -5.44
C LEU A 33 5.61 1.90 -6.54
N VAL A 34 4.34 1.62 -6.17
CA VAL A 34 3.26 1.39 -7.13
C VAL A 34 2.97 2.63 -7.98
N GLU A 35 2.94 3.80 -7.33
CA GLU A 35 2.81 5.08 -8.03
C GLU A 35 3.99 5.32 -8.97
N ALA A 36 5.22 5.10 -8.50
CA ALA A 36 6.41 5.26 -9.33
C ALA A 36 6.38 4.36 -10.57
N ARG A 37 5.99 3.09 -10.42
CA ARG A 37 5.79 2.17 -11.54
C ARG A 37 4.74 2.69 -12.52
N SER A 38 3.61 3.18 -12.02
CA SER A 38 2.53 3.74 -12.82
C SER A 38 2.99 4.98 -13.61
N GLU A 39 3.74 5.88 -12.97
CA GLU A 39 4.33 7.06 -13.62
C GLU A 39 5.33 6.68 -14.73
N LEU A 40 6.21 5.70 -14.48
CA LEU A 40 7.17 5.21 -15.47
C LEU A 40 6.46 4.58 -16.67
N GLN A 41 5.47 3.74 -16.42
CA GLN A 41 4.69 3.09 -17.48
C GLN A 41 3.95 4.12 -18.32
N HIS A 42 3.28 5.07 -17.67
CA HIS A 42 2.57 6.13 -18.37
C HIS A 42 3.51 6.97 -19.26
N LYS A 43 4.70 7.31 -18.75
CA LYS A 43 5.73 8.01 -19.56
C LYS A 43 6.18 7.16 -20.75
N ALA A 44 6.40 5.86 -20.56
CA ALA A 44 6.78 4.96 -21.64
C ALA A 44 5.72 4.94 -22.76
N ASP A 45 4.45 4.80 -22.38
CA ASP A 45 3.34 4.77 -23.33
C ASP A 45 3.20 6.08 -24.10
N VAL A 46 3.37 7.22 -23.42
CA VAL A 46 3.34 8.55 -24.05
C VAL A 46 4.48 8.71 -25.06
N ILE A 47 5.71 8.35 -24.68
CA ILE A 47 6.86 8.43 -25.58
C ILE A 47 6.68 7.50 -26.78
N GLN A 48 6.23 6.27 -26.55
CA GLN A 48 6.00 5.28 -27.61
C GLN A 48 4.94 5.77 -28.60
N ARG A 49 3.80 6.29 -28.12
CA ARG A 49 2.75 6.85 -28.98
C ARG A 49 3.28 8.01 -29.82
N LYS A 50 4.05 8.93 -29.21
CA LYS A 50 4.67 10.05 -29.94
C LYS A 50 5.64 9.54 -31.01
N PHE A 51 6.47 8.55 -30.71
CA PHE A 51 7.36 7.93 -31.71
C PHE A 51 6.59 7.34 -32.88
N THR A 52 5.55 6.55 -32.61
CA THR A 52 4.74 5.93 -33.64
C THR A 52 4.12 6.98 -34.56
N ILE A 53 3.52 8.03 -33.99
CA ILE A 53 2.90 9.11 -34.75
C ILE A 53 3.95 9.88 -35.56
N THR A 54 5.04 10.33 -34.92
CA THR A 54 6.06 11.14 -35.59
C THR A 54 6.79 10.36 -36.68
N LYS A 55 7.07 9.06 -36.48
CA LYS A 55 7.63 8.20 -37.54
C LYS A 55 6.66 8.06 -38.71
N ALA A 56 5.37 7.83 -38.45
CA ALA A 56 4.37 7.74 -39.50
C ALA A 56 4.24 9.05 -40.30
N LEU A 57 4.35 10.21 -39.63
CA LEU A 57 4.39 11.52 -40.29
C LEU A 57 5.67 11.70 -41.10
N LEU A 58 6.82 11.28 -40.57
CA LEU A 58 8.11 11.38 -41.27
C LEU A 58 8.09 10.60 -42.60
N PHE A 59 7.49 9.41 -42.63
CA PHE A 59 7.35 8.62 -43.86
C PHE A 59 6.53 9.32 -44.96
N LYS A 60 5.66 10.27 -44.60
CA LYS A 60 4.83 11.04 -45.53
C LYS A 60 5.27 12.49 -45.66
N ALA A 61 6.41 12.85 -45.06
CA ALA A 61 6.85 14.23 -44.98
C ALA A 61 7.40 14.73 -46.31
N ASP A 62 7.08 15.97 -46.63
CA ASP A 62 7.71 16.73 -47.69
C ASP A 62 9.04 17.35 -47.20
N ARG A 63 9.79 17.95 -48.13
CA ARG A 63 11.11 18.53 -47.84
C ARG A 63 11.06 19.62 -46.76
N SER A 64 9.95 20.34 -46.63
CA SER A 64 9.81 21.45 -45.69
C SER A 64 9.56 21.01 -44.25
N SER A 65 8.88 19.88 -44.03
CA SER A 65 8.55 19.37 -42.69
C SER A 65 9.50 18.29 -42.18
N PHE A 66 10.33 17.70 -43.07
CA PHE A 66 11.23 16.60 -42.75
C PHE A 66 12.19 16.92 -41.60
N ASP A 67 12.91 18.04 -41.66
CA ASP A 67 13.91 18.38 -40.63
C ASP A 67 13.27 18.56 -39.26
N ARG A 68 12.11 19.23 -39.21
CA ARG A 68 11.34 19.42 -37.97
C ARG A 68 10.91 18.08 -37.35
N LEU A 69 10.43 17.15 -38.16
CA LEU A 69 10.01 15.82 -37.68
C LEU A 69 11.21 15.00 -37.20
N ARG A 70 12.34 15.08 -37.90
CA ARG A 70 13.59 14.44 -37.47
C ARG A 70 14.07 14.99 -36.12
N GLN A 71 14.02 16.29 -35.91
CA GLN A 71 14.37 16.90 -34.62
C GLN A 71 13.42 16.45 -33.49
N GLN A 72 12.13 16.27 -33.77
CA GLN A 72 11.18 15.73 -32.79
C GLN A 72 11.53 14.29 -32.39
N ILE A 73 11.91 13.44 -33.36
CA ILE A 73 12.37 12.07 -33.09
C ILE A 73 13.61 12.09 -32.19
N TYR A 74 14.61 12.92 -32.49
CA TYR A 74 15.81 13.03 -31.63
C TYR A 74 15.49 13.45 -30.19
N LYS A 75 14.52 14.37 -30.00
CA LYS A 75 14.08 14.77 -28.66
C LYS A 75 13.41 13.59 -27.92
N LEU A 76 12.58 12.83 -28.62
CA LEU A 76 11.94 11.63 -28.05
C LEU A 76 12.95 10.54 -27.69
N GLU A 77 14.02 10.36 -28.47
CA GLU A 77 15.11 9.43 -28.15
C GLU A 77 15.84 9.85 -26.86
N LEU A 78 16.04 11.15 -26.65
CA LEU A 78 16.64 11.66 -25.43
C LEU A 78 15.72 11.50 -24.21
N GLU A 79 14.41 11.74 -24.38
CA GLU A 79 13.40 11.46 -23.36
C GLU A 79 13.34 9.97 -23.02
N GLN A 80 13.45 9.09 -24.02
CA GLN A 80 13.48 7.65 -23.81
C GLN A 80 14.70 7.22 -22.99
N LYS A 81 15.90 7.70 -23.32
CA LYS A 81 17.12 7.40 -22.55
C LYS A 81 17.00 7.81 -21.08
N ARG A 82 16.46 9.00 -20.82
CA ARG A 82 16.19 9.46 -19.44
C ARG A 82 15.19 8.56 -18.72
N LEU A 83 14.16 8.10 -19.41
CA LEU A 83 13.19 7.17 -18.85
C LEU A 83 13.83 5.80 -18.54
N GLU A 84 14.75 5.32 -19.38
CA GLU A 84 15.51 4.10 -19.15
C GLU A 84 16.40 4.21 -17.90
N GLU A 85 17.05 5.36 -17.69
CA GLU A 85 17.80 5.65 -16.45
C GLU A 85 16.88 5.65 -15.21
N ASP A 86 15.71 6.31 -15.30
CA ASP A 86 14.72 6.31 -14.22
C ASP A 86 14.22 4.88 -13.89
N ALA A 87 13.95 4.08 -14.93
CA ALA A 87 13.53 2.69 -14.78
C ALA A 87 14.63 1.80 -14.20
N PHE A 88 15.88 2.03 -14.59
CA PHE A 88 17.04 1.33 -14.02
C PHE A 88 17.15 1.59 -12.51
N VAL A 89 17.07 2.85 -12.09
CA VAL A 89 17.12 3.22 -10.66
C VAL A 89 15.96 2.60 -9.90
N TYR A 90 14.75 2.64 -10.45
CA TYR A 90 13.58 1.98 -9.85
C TYR A 90 13.80 0.48 -9.67
N ASN A 91 14.26 -0.22 -10.70
CA ASN A 91 14.51 -1.66 -10.65
C ASN A 91 15.60 -2.02 -9.64
N TRP A 92 16.68 -1.22 -9.60
CA TRP A 92 17.76 -1.39 -8.63
C TRP A 92 17.25 -1.19 -7.20
N LEU A 93 16.47 -0.13 -6.92
CA LEU A 93 15.85 0.09 -5.61
C LEU A 93 14.93 -1.07 -5.22
N GLN A 94 14.17 -1.60 -6.17
CA GLN A 94 13.30 -2.75 -5.94
C GLN A 94 14.11 -4.02 -5.60
N GLN A 95 15.28 -4.22 -6.21
CA GLN A 95 16.21 -5.29 -5.85
C GLN A 95 16.82 -5.09 -4.47
N GLN A 96 17.27 -3.87 -4.14
CA GLN A 96 17.83 -3.55 -2.83
C GLN A 96 16.81 -3.80 -1.72
N LEU A 97 15.56 -3.39 -1.93
CA LEU A 97 14.48 -3.66 -0.99
C LEU A 97 14.34 -5.15 -0.70
N LYS A 98 14.32 -6.01 -1.72
CA LYS A 98 14.20 -7.47 -1.55
C LYS A 98 15.33 -8.09 -0.72
N LEU A 99 16.50 -7.47 -0.74
CA LEU A 99 17.66 -7.91 0.04
C LEU A 99 17.64 -7.37 1.48
N SER A 100 16.88 -6.30 1.74
CA SER A 100 16.86 -5.61 3.02
C SER A 100 16.31 -6.49 4.16
N PRO A 101 16.84 -6.36 5.39
CA PRO A 101 16.29 -7.03 6.57
C PRO A 101 14.83 -6.69 6.84
N ALA A 102 14.41 -5.45 6.54
CA ALA A 102 13.04 -4.99 6.70
C ALA A 102 12.06 -5.76 5.80
N TYR A 103 12.43 -5.99 4.54
CA TYR A 103 11.62 -6.79 3.62
C TYR A 103 11.55 -8.26 4.05
N LYS A 104 12.67 -8.84 4.48
CA LYS A 104 12.68 -10.22 5.01
C LYS A 104 11.76 -10.36 6.23
N LYS A 105 11.86 -9.41 7.18
CA LYS A 105 10.99 -9.35 8.36
C LYS A 105 9.51 -9.19 7.98
N MET A 106 9.21 -8.33 7.01
CA MET A 106 7.85 -8.17 6.50
C MET A 106 7.30 -9.48 5.92
N VAL A 107 8.10 -10.18 5.11
CA VAL A 107 7.71 -11.48 4.54
C VAL A 107 7.49 -12.52 5.65
N GLU A 108 8.39 -12.62 6.63
CA GLU A 108 8.24 -13.49 7.81
C GLU A 108 6.93 -13.22 8.57
N ILE A 109 6.62 -11.95 8.84
CA ILE A 109 5.39 -11.55 9.54
C ILE A 109 4.16 -11.90 8.69
N SER A 110 4.17 -11.61 7.40
CA SER A 110 3.04 -11.95 6.51
C SER A 110 2.79 -13.45 6.43
N ALA A 111 3.85 -14.27 6.34
CA ALA A 111 3.73 -15.72 6.33
C ALA A 111 3.20 -16.26 7.67
N SER A 112 3.65 -15.68 8.78
CA SER A 112 3.16 -16.03 10.12
C SER A 112 1.68 -15.67 10.31
N MET A 113 1.26 -14.50 9.83
CA MET A 113 -0.15 -14.08 9.85
C MET A 113 -1.02 -14.93 8.91
N GLU A 114 -0.52 -15.29 7.73
CA GLU A 114 -1.24 -16.15 6.80
C GLU A 114 -1.40 -17.58 7.36
N LEU A 115 -0.38 -18.10 8.04
CA LEU A 115 -0.48 -19.36 8.78
C LEU A 115 -1.48 -19.29 9.93
N LYS A 116 -1.50 -18.18 10.69
CA LYS A 116 -2.51 -17.95 11.74
C LYS A 116 -3.93 -17.81 11.19
N ALA A 117 -4.09 -17.14 10.04
CA ALA A 117 -5.36 -17.02 9.35
C ALA A 117 -5.86 -18.36 8.81
N LYS A 118 -4.93 -19.21 8.33
CA LYS A 118 -5.23 -20.57 7.83
C LYS A 118 -5.41 -21.61 8.93
N SER A 119 -4.78 -21.43 10.10
CA SER A 119 -4.99 -22.29 11.26
C SER A 119 -6.31 -22.00 11.99
N GLY A 120 -7.02 -20.93 11.61
CA GLY A 120 -8.24 -20.51 12.29
C GLY A 120 -7.98 -20.06 13.73
N GLU A 121 -6.72 -19.88 14.11
CA GLU A 121 -6.34 -19.43 15.44
C GLU A 121 -6.55 -17.91 15.45
N LEU A 122 -7.80 -17.55 15.72
CA LEU A 122 -8.21 -16.24 16.22
C LEU A 122 -7.12 -15.82 17.21
N VAL A 123 -6.39 -14.76 16.88
CA VAL A 123 -5.56 -14.10 17.88
C VAL A 123 -6.56 -13.65 18.94
N GLU A 124 -6.63 -14.40 20.04
CA GLU A 124 -6.88 -13.83 21.36
C GLU A 124 -5.91 -12.67 21.46
N SER A 125 -6.40 -11.48 21.12
CA SER A 125 -5.93 -10.28 21.75
C SER A 125 -6.01 -10.57 23.24
N VAL A 126 -4.86 -10.59 23.89
CA VAL A 126 -4.80 -10.30 25.32
C VAL A 126 -5.32 -8.87 25.46
N ASP A 127 -6.63 -8.76 25.52
CA ASP A 127 -7.43 -7.69 26.09
C ASP A 127 -8.68 -8.38 26.63
N THR A 128 -8.53 -8.81 27.89
CA THR A 128 -9.56 -9.06 28.89
C THR A 128 -10.99 -9.38 28.39
N ASP A 129 -11.39 -10.65 28.53
CA ASP A 129 -12.75 -11.13 28.77
C ASP A 129 -13.90 -10.23 28.27
N PHE A 130 -14.17 -10.24 26.97
CA PHE A 130 -15.50 -9.91 26.49
C PHE A 130 -16.03 -11.11 25.71
N ALA A 131 -16.79 -11.94 26.43
CA ALA A 131 -17.68 -12.91 25.81
C ALA A 131 -18.51 -12.21 24.73
N ASP A 132 -18.49 -12.78 23.54
CA ASP A 132 -19.20 -12.31 22.34
C ASP A 132 -20.71 -12.49 22.57
N ILE A 133 -21.29 -11.59 23.35
CA ILE A 133 -22.72 -11.51 23.61
C ILE A 133 -23.40 -10.87 22.41
N SER A 134 -24.28 -11.64 21.74
CA SER A 134 -25.11 -11.15 20.66
C SER A 134 -25.99 -9.98 21.15
N PHE A 135 -26.32 -9.05 20.26
CA PHE A 135 -27.27 -7.97 20.54
C PHE A 135 -28.62 -8.51 21.06
N GLU A 136 -29.05 -9.67 20.57
CA GLU A 136 -30.23 -10.39 21.08
C GLU A 136 -30.06 -10.87 22.54
N ASP A 137 -28.87 -11.33 22.94
CA ASP A 137 -28.58 -11.82 24.29
C ASP A 137 -28.48 -10.66 25.30
N PHE A 138 -27.95 -9.51 24.85
CA PHE A 138 -27.91 -8.28 25.65
C PHE A 138 -29.32 -7.78 25.99
N LEU A 139 -30.23 -7.79 25.03
CA LEU A 139 -31.64 -7.43 25.22
C LEU A 139 -32.40 -8.43 26.12
N ALA A 140 -32.02 -9.71 26.07
CA ALA A 140 -32.62 -10.75 26.92
C ALA A 140 -32.18 -10.62 28.39
N GLN A 141 -30.97 -10.12 28.63
CA GLN A 141 -30.43 -9.90 29.98
C GLN A 141 -30.99 -8.65 30.64
N GLU A 142 -31.22 -7.57 29.89
CA GLU A 142 -31.82 -6.33 30.40
C GLU A 142 -33.27 -6.51 30.88
N LYS A 143 -34.04 -7.41 30.24
CA LYS A 143 -35.39 -7.77 30.69
C LYS A 143 -35.42 -8.56 32.01
N LYS A 144 -34.30 -9.18 32.39
CA LYS A 144 -34.16 -9.91 33.66
C LYS A 144 -33.62 -9.04 34.79
N ASP A 145 -33.20 -7.81 34.49
CA ASP A 145 -32.64 -6.94 35.50
C ASP A 145 -33.75 -6.47 36.46
N SER A 146 -33.63 -6.94 37.70
CA SER A 146 -34.56 -6.66 38.79
C SER A 146 -34.51 -5.20 39.25
N PHE A 147 -33.62 -4.40 38.64
CA PHE A 147 -33.59 -2.95 38.74
C PHE A 147 -34.98 -2.31 38.56
N TRP A 148 -35.82 -2.85 37.67
CA TRP A 148 -37.19 -2.37 37.44
C TRP A 148 -38.26 -2.95 38.38
N GLN A 149 -37.92 -3.90 39.27
CA GLN A 149 -38.88 -4.50 40.22
C GLN A 149 -38.81 -3.91 41.64
N ARG A 150 -37.84 -3.04 41.95
CA ARG A 150 -37.70 -2.53 43.32
C ARG A 150 -38.57 -1.30 43.56
N ASN A 151 -39.81 -1.53 44.03
CA ASN A 151 -40.47 -0.86 45.17
C ASN A 151 -41.99 -0.71 44.99
N GLY A 152 -42.72 -1.72 45.45
CA GLY A 152 -44.11 -1.62 45.93
C GLY A 152 -44.21 -2.16 47.36
N LYS A 153 -43.64 -1.42 48.33
CA LYS A 153 -44.05 -1.30 49.76
C LYS A 153 -45.41 -1.96 50.08
N SER A 154 -45.70 -2.67 51.18
CA SER A 154 -45.09 -2.87 52.50
C SER A 154 -45.92 -3.92 53.30
N ARG A 155 -45.33 -4.39 54.41
CA ARG A 155 -45.93 -4.81 55.72
C ARG A 155 -46.01 -6.32 56.04
N SER A 156 -45.24 -6.62 57.10
CA SER A 156 -45.30 -7.69 58.12
C SER A 156 -46.72 -7.98 58.64
N PHE A 157 -47.07 -9.17 59.16
CA PHE A 157 -46.51 -9.88 60.33
C PHE A 157 -46.83 -11.40 60.34
N SER A 158 -46.10 -12.15 61.18
CA SER A 158 -46.26 -13.57 61.51
C SER A 158 -47.50 -13.91 62.37
N SER A 159 -47.88 -15.20 62.30
CA SER A 159 -48.82 -16.00 63.13
C SER A 159 -50.32 -15.69 63.02
#